data_AF-A0A1M3PSK0-F1
#
_entry.id   AF-A0A1M3PSK0-F1
#
_cell.length_a   1.000
_cell.length_b   1.000
_cell.length_c   1.000
_cell.angle_alpha   90.00
_cell.angle_beta   90.00
_cell.angle_gamma   90.00
#
_symmetry.space_group_name_H-M   'P 1'
#
loop_
_entity.id
_entity.type
_entity.pdbx_description
1 polymer ?
#
loop_
_entity_poly.entity_id
_entity_poly.type
_entity_poly.pdbx_seq_one_letter_code
_entity_poly.pdbx_strand_id
1 'polypeptide(L)'
;MRHDPALIVRGQLLGQIEALQAASTTLSRGALCEQLDDIRGFARRYGFDAVEGLASLLESVVAFNGHRQVALTYLSLMREAAEGDPASRESARVYLAAAALRGCR
;
A
#
# COMPACT_ATOMS: atom_id res chain seq x y z
N MET A 1 -18.33 -24.11 -3.34
CA MET A 1 -17.75 -22.81 -2.96
C MET A 1 -17.19 -22.17 -4.21
N ARG A 2 -17.90 -21.19 -4.80
CA ARG A 2 -17.41 -20.43 -5.96
C ARG A 2 -16.53 -19.34 -5.36
N HIS A 3 -15.22 -19.48 -5.40
CA HIS A 3 -14.36 -18.36 -5.02
C HIS A 3 -14.46 -17.31 -6.13
N ASP A 4 -15.05 -16.16 -5.83
CA ASP A 4 -15.03 -15.02 -6.73
C ASP A 4 -13.57 -14.63 -6.98
N PRO A 5 -13.11 -14.58 -8.25
CA PRO A 5 -11.71 -14.31 -8.57
C PRO A 5 -11.25 -12.95 -8.02
N ALA A 6 -12.15 -11.98 -7.94
CA ALA A 6 -11.89 -10.68 -7.33
C ALA A 6 -11.57 -10.78 -5.81
N LEU A 7 -12.24 -11.69 -5.08
CA LEU A 7 -11.97 -11.91 -3.66
C LEU A 7 -10.62 -12.58 -3.44
N ILE A 8 -10.20 -13.49 -4.33
CA ILE A 8 -8.87 -14.10 -4.28
C ILE A 8 -7.79 -13.04 -4.49
N VAL A 9 -7.92 -12.22 -5.53
CA VAL A 9 -6.96 -11.17 -5.86
C VAL A 9 -6.85 -10.15 -4.71
N ARG A 10 -7.99 -9.73 -4.16
CA ARG A 10 -8.02 -8.83 -2.99
C ARG A 10 -7.34 -9.46 -1.77
N GLY A 11 -7.63 -10.73 -1.48
CA GLY A 11 -7.00 -11.45 -0.38
C GLY A 11 -5.47 -11.57 -0.54
N GLN A 12 -5.00 -11.81 -1.77
CA GLN A 12 -3.56 -11.84 -2.08
C GLN A 12 -2.89 -10.46 -1.89
N LEU A 13 -3.55 -9.38 -2.29
CA LEU A 13 -3.04 -8.03 -2.10
C LEU A 13 -2.96 -7.67 -0.60
N LEU A 14 -4.03 -7.97 0.14
CA LEU A 14 -4.08 -7.74 1.58
C LEU A 14 -3.00 -8.53 2.32
N GLY A 15 -2.82 -9.82 1.98
CA GLY A 15 -1.78 -10.64 2.58
C GLY A 15 -0.36 -10.11 2.33
N GLN A 16 -0.10 -9.55 1.14
CA GLN A 16 1.19 -8.90 0.84
C GLN A 16 1.40 -7.64 1.69
N ILE A 17 0.37 -6.79 1.82
CA ILE A 17 0.43 -5.58 2.62
C ILE A 17 0.66 -5.90 4.11
N GLU A 18 -0.08 -6.88 4.65
CA GLU A 18 0.03 -7.29 6.06
C GLU A 18 1.41 -7.91 6.36
N ALA A 19 1.92 -8.76 5.46
CA ALA A 19 3.26 -9.32 5.57
C ALA A 19 4.32 -8.21 5.58
N LEU A 20 4.16 -7.20 4.71
CA LEU A 20 5.07 -6.06 4.67
C LEU A 20 4.96 -5.20 5.94
N GLN A 21 3.76 -5.00 6.49
CA GLN A 21 3.59 -4.29 7.76
C GLN A 21 4.32 -5.00 8.91
N ALA A 22 4.16 -6.32 9.02
CA ALA A 22 4.83 -7.12 10.03
C ALA A 22 6.37 -7.06 9.89
N ALA A 23 6.87 -7.10 8.66
CA ALA A 23 8.30 -7.09 8.37
C ALA A 23 8.93 -5.68 8.33
N SER A 24 8.13 -4.61 8.26
CA SER A 24 8.61 -3.22 8.08
C SER A 24 9.60 -2.74 9.15
N THR A 25 9.58 -3.35 10.34
CA THR A 25 10.50 -3.01 11.44
C THR A 25 11.87 -3.66 11.30
N THR A 26 11.99 -4.75 10.55
CA THR A 26 13.22 -5.54 10.39
C THR A 26 13.80 -5.46 8.98
N LEU A 27 13.01 -5.06 7.99
CA LEU A 27 13.44 -4.95 6.60
C LEU A 27 14.46 -3.82 6.41
N SER A 28 15.44 -4.09 5.56
CA SER A 28 16.34 -3.07 5.03
C SER A 28 15.56 -2.16 4.07
N ARG A 29 16.08 -0.95 3.83
CA ARG A 29 15.49 -0.01 2.87
C ARG A 29 15.37 -0.63 1.47
N GLY A 30 16.38 -1.38 1.02
CA GLY A 30 16.35 -2.04 -0.30
C GLY A 30 15.22 -3.06 -0.40
N ALA A 31 15.09 -3.93 0.61
CA ALA A 31 14.04 -4.94 0.65
C ALA A 31 12.64 -4.31 0.79
N LEU A 32 12.52 -3.16 1.47
CA LEU A 32 11.27 -2.41 1.52
C LEU A 32 10.88 -1.87 0.13
N CYS A 33 11.82 -1.31 -0.63
CA CYS A 33 11.57 -0.83 -1.99
C CYS A 33 11.15 -1.98 -2.93
N GLU A 34 11.83 -3.13 -2.89
CA GLU A 34 11.47 -4.30 -3.69
C GLU A 34 10.03 -4.77 -3.40
N GLN A 35 9.65 -4.87 -2.13
CA GLN A 35 8.29 -5.27 -1.74
C GLN A 35 7.23 -4.23 -2.15
N LEU A 36 7.57 -2.94 -2.12
CA LEU A 36 6.67 -1.89 -2.61
C LEU A 36 6.50 -1.96 -4.12
N ASP A 37 7.56 -2.30 -4.85
CA ASP A 37 7.51 -2.52 -6.29
C ASP A 37 6.62 -3.70 -6.67
N ASP A 38 6.70 -4.81 -5.93
CA ASP A 38 5.83 -5.97 -6.12
C ASP A 38 4.35 -5.62 -5.86
N ILE A 39 4.06 -4.93 -4.75
CA ILE A 39 2.71 -4.44 -4.44
C ILE A 39 2.18 -3.53 -5.54
N ARG A 40 3.02 -2.61 -6.04
CA ARG A 40 2.68 -1.67 -7.11
C ARG A 40 2.37 -2.40 -8.42
N GLY A 41 3.21 -3.37 -8.79
CA GLY A 41 3.01 -4.20 -9.98
C GLY A 41 1.72 -5.01 -9.90
N PHE A 42 1.45 -5.61 -8.75
CA PHE A 42 0.21 -6.34 -8.49
C PHE A 42 -1.01 -5.41 -8.56
N ALA A 43 -0.98 -4.28 -7.84
CA ALA A 43 -2.07 -3.32 -7.79
C ALA A 43 -2.43 -2.81 -9.18
N ARG A 44 -1.42 -2.40 -9.97
CA ARG A 44 -1.61 -1.95 -11.36
C ARG A 44 -2.23 -3.03 -12.25
N ARG A 45 -1.78 -4.28 -12.10
CA ARG A 45 -2.28 -5.41 -12.89
C ARG A 45 -3.76 -5.70 -12.66
N TYR A 46 -4.26 -5.43 -11.46
CA TYR A 46 -5.63 -5.75 -11.06
C TYR A 46 -6.52 -4.53 -10.81
N GLY A 47 -6.05 -3.31 -11.14
CA GLY A 47 -6.85 -2.08 -11.07
C GLY A 47 -7.02 -1.48 -9.68
N PHE A 48 -6.10 -1.73 -8.74
CA PHE A 48 -6.09 -1.11 -7.42
C PHE A 48 -5.33 0.23 -7.44
N ASP A 49 -5.86 1.22 -8.17
CA ASP A 49 -5.20 2.51 -8.42
C ASP A 49 -4.79 3.24 -7.12
N ALA A 50 -5.62 3.15 -6.08
CA ALA A 50 -5.34 3.77 -4.79
C ALA A 50 -4.11 3.15 -4.10
N VAL A 51 -3.98 1.82 -4.15
CA VAL A 51 -2.85 1.09 -3.57
C VAL A 51 -1.58 1.36 -4.36
N GLU A 52 -1.67 1.38 -5.68
CA GLU A 52 -0.54 1.73 -6.57
C GLU A 52 0.01 3.14 -6.27
N GLY A 53 -0.88 4.12 -6.14
CA GLY A 53 -0.52 5.51 -5.84
C GLY A 53 0.12 5.65 -4.46
N LEU A 54 -0.45 4.99 -3.43
CA LEU A 54 0.09 4.99 -2.08
C LEU A 54 1.48 4.32 -2.03
N ALA A 55 1.69 3.20 -2.74
CA ALA A 55 2.98 2.52 -2.80
C ALA A 55 4.06 3.39 -3.44
N SER A 56 3.73 4.06 -4.55
CA SER A 56 4.65 4.97 -5.25
C SER A 56 5.05 6.19 -4.40
N LEU A 57 4.11 6.72 -3.61
CA LEU A 57 4.40 7.82 -2.69
C LEU A 57 5.23 7.35 -1.49
N LEU A 58 4.92 6.18 -0.94
CA LEU A 58 5.71 5.64 0.15
C LEU A 58 7.16 5.42 -0.28
N GLU A 59 7.40 4.86 -1.47
CA GLU A 59 8.74 4.70 -2.04
C GLU A 59 9.49 6.05 -2.09
N SER A 60 8.81 7.09 -2.60
CA SER A 60 9.37 8.45 -2.64
C SER A 60 9.69 8.96 -1.23
N VAL A 61 8.77 8.84 -0.28
CA VAL A 61 8.97 9.35 1.09
C VAL A 61 10.08 8.59 1.83
N VAL A 62 10.16 7.26 1.64
CA VAL A 62 11.23 6.41 2.19
C VAL A 62 12.60 6.84 1.66
N ALA A 63 12.67 7.26 0.40
CA ALA A 63 13.91 7.78 -0.19
C ALA A 63 14.35 9.11 0.43
N PHE A 64 13.41 9.98 0.85
CA PHE A 64 13.70 11.33 1.35
C PHE A 64 13.83 11.46 2.88
N ASN A 65 12.97 10.83 3.69
CA ASN A 65 12.80 11.17 5.13
C ASN A 65 13.10 10.05 6.13
N GLY A 66 13.51 8.86 5.68
CA GLY A 66 13.65 7.70 6.57
C GLY A 66 12.31 6.98 6.79
N HIS A 67 12.38 5.67 7.05
CA HIS A 67 11.37 4.74 6.55
C HIS A 67 10.30 4.37 7.58
N ARG A 68 10.65 4.28 8.86
CA ARG A 68 9.95 3.34 9.76
C ARG A 68 8.54 3.78 10.16
N GLN A 69 8.36 5.02 10.62
CA GLN A 69 7.04 5.48 11.11
C GLN A 69 6.10 5.87 9.97
N VAL A 70 6.66 6.38 8.87
CA VAL A 70 5.88 6.75 7.69
C VAL A 70 5.44 5.50 6.92
N ALA A 71 6.27 4.47 6.80
CA ALA A 71 5.89 3.21 6.15
C ALA A 71 4.68 2.56 6.79
N LEU A 72 4.64 2.44 8.11
CA LEU A 72 3.48 1.87 8.81
C LEU A 72 2.18 2.65 8.52
N THR A 73 2.25 3.98 8.47
CA THR A 73 1.10 4.83 8.15
C THR A 73 0.58 4.57 6.74
N TYR A 74 1.47 4.56 5.75
CA TYR A 74 1.11 4.34 4.36
C TYR A 74 0.61 2.91 4.11
N LEU A 75 1.23 1.90 4.73
CA LEU A 75 0.80 0.51 4.61
C LEU A 75 -0.58 0.28 5.22
N SER A 76 -0.90 0.94 6.34
CA SER A 76 -2.27 0.90 6.89
C SER A 76 -3.28 1.52 5.93
N LEU A 77 -2.96 2.64 5.30
CA LEU A 77 -3.80 3.27 4.28
C LEU A 77 -3.97 2.37 3.04
N MET A 78 -2.92 1.66 2.62
CA MET A 78 -3.01 0.68 1.52
C MET A 78 -3.94 -0.48 1.88
N ARG A 79 -3.91 -0.95 3.13
CA ARG A 79 -4.83 -1.99 3.61
C ARG A 79 -6.28 -1.49 3.54
N GLU A 80 -6.56 -0.32 4.09
CA GLU A 80 -7.89 0.30 4.03
C GLU A 80 -8.38 0.47 2.57
N ALA A 81 -7.49 0.91 1.68
CA ALA A 81 -7.79 1.07 0.26
C ALA A 81 -8.06 -0.26 -0.47
N ALA A 82 -7.31 -1.31 -0.13
CA ALA A 82 -7.54 -2.66 -0.63
C ALA A 82 -8.80 -3.30 -0.01
N GLU A 83 -9.24 -2.84 1.17
CA GLU A 83 -10.47 -3.26 1.81
C GLU A 83 -11.72 -2.57 1.27
N GLY A 84 -11.57 -1.32 0.82
CA GLY A 84 -12.61 -0.52 0.20
C GLY A 84 -12.95 -0.91 -1.23
N ASP A 85 -13.83 -0.13 -1.86
CA ASP A 85 -14.18 -0.33 -3.27
C ASP A 85 -13.01 0.13 -4.17
N PRO A 86 -12.39 -0.78 -4.96
CA PRO A 86 -11.20 -0.49 -5.75
C PRO A 86 -11.45 0.52 -6.87
N ALA A 87 -12.70 0.76 -7.27
CA ALA A 87 -13.04 1.60 -8.41
C ALA A 87 -13.25 3.08 -8.06
N SER A 88 -13.29 3.44 -6.76
CA SER A 88 -13.51 4.84 -6.39
C SER A 88 -12.21 5.63 -6.38
N ARG A 89 -11.95 6.34 -7.49
CA ARG A 89 -10.86 7.31 -7.66
C ARG A 89 -10.88 8.45 -6.61
N GLU A 90 -12.05 8.71 -6.01
CA GLU A 90 -12.19 9.64 -4.88
C GLU A 90 -11.52 9.11 -3.62
N SER A 91 -11.62 7.80 -3.35
CA SER A 91 -10.99 7.15 -2.20
C SER A 91 -9.47 7.30 -2.23
N ALA A 92 -8.86 7.14 -3.41
CA ALA A 92 -7.41 7.35 -3.57
C ALA A 92 -6.99 8.74 -3.07
N ARG A 93 -7.66 9.81 -3.52
CA ARG A 93 -7.34 11.19 -3.11
C ARG A 93 -7.52 11.43 -1.61
N VAL A 94 -8.54 10.84 -1.02
CA VAL A 94 -8.79 10.92 0.43
C VAL A 94 -7.66 10.25 1.21
N TYR A 95 -7.22 9.06 0.79
CA TYR A 95 -6.10 8.37 1.43
C TYR A 95 -4.77 9.11 1.24
N LEU A 96 -4.55 9.72 0.07
CA LEU A 96 -3.38 10.57 -0.19
C LEU A 96 -3.37 11.82 0.70
N ALA A 97 -4.52 12.49 0.86
CA ALA A 97 -4.66 13.63 1.75
C ALA A 97 -4.46 13.22 3.23
N ALA A 98 -4.99 12.08 3.63
CA ALA A 98 -4.80 11.54 4.98
C ALA A 98 -3.31 11.19 5.26
N ALA A 99 -2.60 10.65 4.27
CA ALA A 99 -1.17 10.39 4.37
C ALA A 99 -0.36 11.67 4.57
N ALA A 100 -0.67 12.73 3.81
CA ALA A 100 -0.03 14.04 3.95
C ALA A 100 -0.26 14.65 5.34
N LEU A 101 -1.49 14.57 5.88
CA LEU A 101 -1.81 15.07 7.22
C LEU A 101 -1.09 14.29 8.33
N ARG A 102 -0.83 12.99 8.14
CA ARG A 102 -0.20 12.13 9.15
C ARG A 102 1.33 12.10 9.06
N GLY A 103 1.92 12.42 7.90
CA GLY A 103 3.37 12.44 7.68
C GLY A 103 4.08 13.75 8.07
N CYS A 104 3.34 14.81 8.42
CA CYS A 104 3.88 16.13 8.77
C CYS A 104 4.05 16.37 10.29
N ARG A 105 4.11 15.32 11.12
CA ARG A 105 4.32 15.46 12.58
C ARG A 105 5.71 15.03 13.02
#